data_AF-A0AAW5FI19-F1
#
_entry.id   AF-A0AAW5FI19-F1
#
_cell.length_a   1.000
_cell.length_b   1.000
_cell.length_c   1.000
_cell.angle_alpha   90.00
_cell.angle_beta   90.00
_cell.angle_gamma   90.00
#
_symmetry.space_group_name_H-M   'P 1'
#
loop_
_entity.id
_entity.type
_entity.pdbx_description
1 polymer ?
#
loop_
_entity_poly.entity_id
_entity_poly.type
_entity_poly.pdbx_seq_one_letter_code
_entity_poly.pdbx_strand_id
1 'polypeptide(L)'
;MNREQAKKIHKHLLDAAAAFRRAEAAIVDVGDDGRKLFADPLVTAVFHLQFKLLRLIYKRFPDLEPPGRPATIDSTLRWEDVSLPSSVLETDLDRVIFSVMKSRWQKFAMVLYCAVERVEKEEALAAPVDFEVFAARIQALVEADLLEAQGNLQMWGHSEVRLKDRSVN
;
A
#
# COMPACT_ATOMS: atom_id res chain seq x y z
N MET A 1 -25.36 12.30 0.04
CA MET A 1 -25.53 10.94 0.58
C MET A 1 -25.85 11.03 2.07
N ASN A 2 -27.00 10.51 2.49
CA ASN A 2 -27.37 10.36 3.90
C ASN A 2 -26.81 9.06 4.48
N ARG A 3 -26.96 8.86 5.79
CA ARG A 3 -26.38 7.70 6.50
C ARG A 3 -26.94 6.36 6.02
N GLU A 4 -28.24 6.27 5.75
CA GLU A 4 -28.85 5.02 5.28
C GLU A 4 -28.40 4.64 3.86
N GLN A 5 -28.26 5.62 2.97
CA GLN A 5 -27.63 5.43 1.67
C GLN A 5 -26.17 4.97 1.81
N ALA A 6 -25.42 5.57 2.74
CA ALA A 6 -24.03 5.21 3.00
C ALA A 6 -23.90 3.77 3.50
N LYS A 7 -24.74 3.34 4.45
CA LYS A 7 -24.80 1.95 4.91
C LYS A 7 -25.09 0.97 3.78
N LYS A 8 -26.03 1.30 2.89
CA LYS A 8 -26.37 0.43 1.75
C LYS A 8 -25.18 0.24 0.81
N ILE A 9 -24.50 1.33 0.45
CA ILE A 9 -23.29 1.27 -0.38
C ILE A 9 -22.18 0.52 0.36
N HIS A 10 -21.96 0.85 1.64
CA HIS A 10 -20.95 0.22 2.50
C HIS A 10 -21.10 -1.30 2.53
N LYS A 11 -22.33 -1.80 2.73
CA LYS A 11 -22.63 -3.24 2.68
C LYS A 11 -22.17 -3.87 1.37
N HIS A 12 -22.53 -3.29 0.23
CA HIS A 12 -22.14 -3.83 -1.09
C HIS A 12 -20.62 -3.78 -1.32
N LEU A 13 -19.93 -2.73 -0.84
CA LEU A 13 -18.48 -2.66 -0.90
C LEU A 13 -17.81 -3.71 0.00
N LEU A 14 -18.37 -4.00 1.17
CA LEU A 14 -17.89 -5.09 2.03
C LEU A 14 -18.11 -6.46 1.40
N ASP A 15 -19.26 -6.68 0.75
CA ASP A 15 -19.56 -7.91 0.01
C ASP A 15 -18.55 -8.12 -1.14
N ALA A 16 -18.23 -7.04 -1.87
CA ALA A 16 -17.18 -7.06 -2.91
C ALA A 16 -15.79 -7.36 -2.32
N ALA A 17 -15.45 -6.77 -1.17
CA ALA A 17 -14.17 -7.04 -0.49
C ALA A 17 -14.07 -8.49 -0.03
N ALA A 18 -15.19 -9.09 0.38
CA ALA A 18 -15.25 -10.51 0.71
C ALA A 18 -15.10 -11.38 -0.56
N ALA A 19 -15.69 -10.97 -1.69
CA ALA A 19 -15.52 -11.67 -2.96
C ALA A 19 -14.07 -11.65 -3.47
N PHE A 20 -13.40 -10.49 -3.42
CA PHE A 20 -11.98 -10.41 -3.81
C PHE A 20 -11.08 -11.28 -2.95
N ARG A 21 -11.30 -11.33 -1.63
CA ARG A 21 -10.55 -12.26 -0.75
C ARG A 21 -10.76 -13.73 -1.10
N ARG A 22 -11.97 -14.12 -1.51
CA ARG A 22 -12.23 -15.49 -1.98
C ARG A 22 -11.53 -15.76 -3.31
N ALA A 23 -11.49 -14.78 -4.21
CA ALA A 23 -10.75 -14.90 -5.46
C ALA A 23 -9.24 -15.05 -5.21
N GLU A 24 -8.68 -14.24 -4.31
CA GLU A 24 -7.28 -14.31 -3.89
C GLU A 24 -6.93 -15.71 -3.35
N ALA A 25 -7.75 -16.23 -2.44
CA ALA A 25 -7.58 -17.57 -1.90
C ALA A 25 -7.64 -18.66 -3.00
N ALA A 26 -8.57 -18.54 -3.95
CA ALA A 26 -8.67 -19.50 -5.05
C ALA A 26 -7.49 -19.41 -6.03
N ILE A 27 -6.92 -18.21 -6.25
CA ILE A 27 -5.76 -18.00 -7.11
C ILE A 27 -4.51 -18.70 -6.56
N VAL A 28 -4.38 -18.83 -5.25
CA VAL A 28 -3.30 -19.60 -4.61
C VAL A 28 -3.29 -21.05 -5.11
N ASP A 29 -4.46 -21.63 -5.38
CA ASP A 29 -4.61 -23.01 -5.84
C ASP A 29 -4.32 -23.19 -7.34
N VAL A 30 -4.20 -22.11 -8.12
CA VAL A 30 -3.98 -22.16 -9.58
C VAL A 30 -2.49 -22.28 -9.94
N GLY A 31 -1.58 -22.20 -8.97
CA GLY A 31 -0.14 -22.25 -9.18
C GLY A 31 0.46 -20.93 -9.68
N ASP A 32 1.77 -20.91 -9.91
CA ASP A 32 2.55 -19.66 -10.08
C ASP A 32 2.15 -18.82 -11.30
N ASP A 33 1.79 -19.48 -12.40
CA ASP A 33 1.38 -18.78 -13.63
C ASP A 33 0.02 -18.09 -13.45
N GLY A 34 -0.93 -18.75 -12.78
CA GLY A 34 -2.21 -18.17 -12.42
C GLY A 34 -2.06 -17.04 -11.38
N ARG A 35 -1.22 -17.24 -10.37
CA ARG A 35 -0.89 -16.21 -9.37
C ARG A 35 -0.36 -14.94 -10.04
N LYS A 36 0.62 -15.05 -10.92
CA LYS A 36 1.17 -13.89 -11.65
C LYS A 36 0.14 -13.21 -12.55
N LEU A 37 -0.68 -13.99 -13.25
CA LEU A 37 -1.69 -13.44 -14.16
C LEU A 37 -2.76 -12.61 -13.44
N PHE A 38 -3.19 -13.05 -12.26
CA PHE A 38 -4.26 -12.41 -11.51
C PHE A 38 -3.79 -11.43 -10.42
N ALA A 39 -2.51 -11.46 -10.04
CA ALA A 39 -1.98 -10.65 -8.93
C ALA A 39 -2.25 -9.15 -9.14
N ASP A 40 -1.76 -8.56 -10.23
CA ASP A 40 -1.87 -7.12 -10.44
C ASP A 40 -3.35 -6.64 -10.57
N PRO A 41 -4.20 -7.23 -11.44
CA PRO A 41 -5.59 -6.79 -11.55
C PRO A 41 -6.37 -6.90 -10.24
N LEU A 42 -6.12 -7.96 -9.46
CA LEU A 42 -6.81 -8.18 -8.19
C LEU A 42 -6.30 -7.23 -7.10
N VAL A 43 -4.99 -7.04 -6.97
CA VAL A 43 -4.40 -6.08 -6.03
C VAL A 43 -4.92 -4.68 -6.32
N THR A 44 -4.94 -4.26 -7.59
CA THR A 44 -5.49 -2.98 -8.02
C THR A 44 -6.97 -2.83 -7.65
N ALA A 45 -7.79 -3.87 -7.86
CA ALA A 45 -9.21 -3.84 -7.51
C ALA A 45 -9.43 -3.75 -5.98
N VAL A 46 -8.70 -4.56 -5.20
CA VAL A 46 -8.73 -4.53 -3.73
C VAL A 46 -8.29 -3.16 -3.23
N PHE A 47 -7.25 -2.58 -3.82
CA PHE A 47 -6.72 -1.28 -3.44
C PHE A 47 -7.75 -0.16 -3.62
N HIS A 48 -8.33 -0.07 -4.81
CA HIS A 48 -9.37 0.91 -5.11
C HIS A 48 -10.58 0.78 -4.18
N LEU A 49 -10.96 -0.46 -3.88
CA LEU A 49 -12.06 -0.72 -2.95
C LEU A 49 -11.73 -0.24 -1.52
N GLN A 50 -10.58 -0.63 -0.98
CA GLN A 50 -10.19 -0.35 0.42
C GLN A 50 -9.79 1.10 0.65
N PHE A 51 -8.90 1.62 -0.19
CA PHE A 51 -8.23 2.90 0.06
C PHE A 51 -8.88 4.08 -0.64
N LYS A 52 -9.75 3.86 -1.63
CA LYS A 52 -10.54 4.93 -2.26
C LYS A 52 -12.01 4.85 -1.85
N LEU A 53 -12.74 3.81 -2.25
CA LEU A 53 -14.20 3.76 -2.10
C LEU A 53 -14.65 3.71 -0.64
N LEU A 54 -14.12 2.77 0.16
CA LEU A 54 -14.48 2.65 1.58
C LEU A 54 -14.03 3.87 2.39
N ARG A 55 -12.86 4.45 2.08
CA ARG A 55 -12.39 5.66 2.79
C ARG A 55 -13.25 6.89 2.54
N LEU A 56 -13.91 7.02 1.39
CA LEU A 56 -14.90 8.08 1.17
C LEU A 56 -16.09 7.95 2.14
N ILE A 57 -16.51 6.73 2.46
CA ILE A 57 -17.58 6.48 3.43
C ILE A 57 -17.09 6.82 4.84
N TYR A 58 -15.95 6.27 5.27
CA TYR A 58 -15.47 6.45 6.64
C TYR A 58 -15.10 7.90 6.97
N LYS A 59 -14.60 8.67 6.00
CA LYS A 59 -14.36 10.11 6.19
C LYS A 59 -15.64 10.89 6.53
N ARG A 60 -16.80 10.44 6.01
CA ARG A 60 -18.10 11.10 6.21
C ARG A 60 -18.93 10.49 7.34
N PHE A 61 -18.77 9.19 7.57
CA PHE A 61 -19.47 8.40 8.59
C PHE A 61 -18.47 7.48 9.30
N PRO A 62 -17.66 8.01 10.23
CA PRO A 62 -16.58 7.25 10.88
C PRO A 62 -17.09 6.06 11.70
N ASP A 63 -18.32 6.13 12.20
CA ASP A 63 -19.00 5.07 12.95
C ASP A 63 -19.27 3.80 12.12
N LEU A 64 -19.18 3.88 10.79
CA LEU A 64 -19.33 2.73 9.90
C LEU A 64 -18.01 1.98 9.66
N GLU A 65 -16.86 2.50 10.10
CA GLU A 65 -15.60 1.78 9.96
C GLU A 65 -15.60 0.53 10.86
N PRO A 66 -15.42 -0.68 10.31
CA PRO A 66 -15.35 -1.87 11.13
C PRO A 66 -14.08 -1.83 12.00
N PRO A 67 -14.08 -2.52 13.15
CA PRO A 67 -12.86 -2.71 13.93
C PRO A 67 -11.78 -3.31 13.03
N GLY A 68 -10.56 -2.80 13.16
CA GLY A 68 -9.41 -3.24 12.37
C GLY A 68 -9.19 -4.74 12.50
N ARG A 69 -8.69 -5.38 11.44
CA ARG A 69 -8.24 -6.77 11.53
C ARG A 69 -7.07 -6.88 12.50
N PRO A 70 -6.80 -8.07 13.05
CA PRO A 70 -5.53 -8.31 13.74
C PRO A 70 -4.38 -7.99 12.80
N ALA A 71 -3.35 -7.31 13.32
CA ALA A 71 -2.19 -6.98 12.53
C ALA A 71 -1.38 -8.25 12.23
N THR A 72 -0.98 -8.41 10.97
CA THR A 72 -0.09 -9.47 10.50
C THR A 72 1.20 -8.85 10.00
N ILE A 73 2.32 -9.58 10.13
CA ILE A 73 3.57 -9.19 9.49
C ILE A 73 3.43 -9.46 7.99
N ASP A 74 3.60 -8.41 7.19
CA ASP A 74 3.61 -8.46 5.74
C ASP A 74 5.02 -8.74 5.20
N SER A 75 6.06 -8.13 5.78
CA SER A 75 7.46 -8.40 5.41
C SER A 75 8.43 -8.12 6.55
N THR A 76 9.56 -8.82 6.54
CA THR A 76 10.70 -8.62 7.45
C THR A 76 11.96 -8.18 6.71
N LEU A 77 11.89 -7.91 5.40
CA LEU A 77 13.05 -7.53 4.57
C LEU A 77 13.65 -6.21 5.06
N ARG A 78 14.97 -6.21 5.27
CA ARG A 78 15.75 -5.04 5.67
C ARG A 78 16.48 -4.46 4.47
N TRP A 79 16.76 -3.15 4.48
CA TRP A 79 17.40 -2.47 3.34
C TRP A 79 18.80 -3.02 3.05
N GLU A 80 19.55 -3.34 4.10
CA GLU A 80 20.87 -3.96 4.02
C GLU A 80 20.89 -5.33 3.32
N ASP A 81 19.75 -6.02 3.26
CA ASP A 81 19.59 -7.33 2.61
C ASP A 81 19.02 -7.23 1.19
N VAL A 82 18.69 -6.02 0.71
CA VAL A 82 18.13 -5.81 -0.63
C VAL A 82 19.23 -5.91 -1.69
N SER A 83 19.00 -6.75 -2.70
CA SER A 83 19.81 -6.77 -3.93
C SER A 83 19.02 -6.14 -5.08
N LEU A 84 19.39 -4.92 -5.47
CA LEU A 84 18.76 -4.25 -6.61
C LEU A 84 19.21 -4.83 -7.96
N PRO A 85 18.36 -4.78 -9.00
CA PRO A 85 18.80 -4.95 -10.38
C PRO A 85 19.91 -3.94 -10.71
N SER A 86 20.91 -4.33 -11.50
CA SER A 86 22.04 -3.47 -11.87
C SER A 86 21.65 -2.19 -12.62
N SER A 87 20.43 -2.15 -13.19
CA SER A 87 19.87 -1.01 -13.89
C SER A 87 19.09 -0.04 -12.99
N VAL A 88 18.91 -0.35 -11.70
CA VAL A 88 18.12 0.47 -10.75
C VAL A 88 19.04 0.97 -9.64
N LEU A 89 19.08 2.28 -9.45
CA LEU A 89 19.83 2.90 -8.36
C LEU A 89 18.93 3.16 -7.16
N GLU A 90 19.54 3.19 -5.96
CA GLU A 90 18.86 3.60 -4.72
C GLU A 90 18.19 4.97 -4.86
N THR A 91 18.84 5.93 -5.52
CA THR A 91 18.30 7.27 -5.75
C THR A 91 17.07 7.28 -6.66
N ASP A 92 16.92 6.28 -7.54
CA ASP A 92 15.74 6.18 -8.39
C ASP A 92 14.53 5.76 -7.56
N LEU A 93 14.72 4.83 -6.62
CA LEU A 93 13.68 4.43 -5.66
C LEU A 93 13.27 5.61 -4.79
N ASP A 94 14.24 6.37 -4.27
CA ASP A 94 13.97 7.57 -3.46
C ASP A 94 13.11 8.56 -4.23
N ARG A 95 13.44 8.82 -5.50
CA ARG A 95 12.66 9.71 -6.36
C ARG A 95 11.22 9.22 -6.51
N VAL A 96 10.99 7.92 -6.70
CA VAL A 96 9.65 7.34 -6.77
C VAL A 96 8.92 7.52 -5.44
N ILE A 97 9.55 7.16 -4.32
CA ILE A 97 8.98 7.27 -2.97
C ILE A 97 8.58 8.71 -2.67
N PHE A 98 9.50 9.67 -2.82
CA PHE A 98 9.21 11.08 -2.54
C PHE A 98 8.11 11.66 -3.44
N SER A 99 7.94 11.14 -4.66
CA SER A 99 6.87 11.60 -5.55
C SER A 99 5.47 11.19 -5.08
N VAL A 100 5.32 10.04 -4.40
CA VAL A 100 4.02 9.52 -3.94
C VAL A 100 3.69 9.93 -2.51
N MET A 101 4.71 10.28 -1.72
CA MET A 101 4.58 10.71 -0.33
C MET A 101 3.89 12.08 -0.18
N LYS A 102 3.26 12.29 0.98
CA LYS A 102 2.61 13.55 1.39
C LYS A 102 3.01 13.91 2.82
N SER A 103 2.85 15.19 3.19
CA SER A 103 3.09 15.67 4.57
C SER A 103 2.04 15.22 5.58
N ARG A 104 0.89 14.71 5.12
CA ARG A 104 -0.13 14.09 5.99
C ARG A 104 0.13 12.60 6.14
N TRP A 105 -0.32 12.03 7.26
CA TRP A 105 -0.31 10.59 7.47
C TRP A 105 -1.05 9.85 6.35
N GLN A 106 -0.36 8.87 5.76
CA GLN A 106 -0.91 7.96 4.77
C GLN A 106 -0.66 6.53 5.22
N LYS A 107 -1.62 5.63 4.95
CA LYS A 107 -1.43 4.20 5.18
C LYS A 107 -0.20 3.70 4.42
N PHE A 108 0.65 2.95 5.09
CA PHE A 108 1.91 2.49 4.51
C PHE A 108 1.67 1.61 3.27
N ALA A 109 0.74 0.65 3.36
CA ALA A 109 0.28 -0.12 2.20
C ALA A 109 -0.23 0.75 1.02
N MET A 110 -0.78 1.94 1.30
CA MET A 110 -1.20 2.90 0.27
C MET A 110 -0.01 3.45 -0.52
N VAL A 111 1.04 3.82 0.20
CA VAL A 111 2.25 4.39 -0.38
C VAL A 111 2.98 3.35 -1.22
N LEU A 112 3.09 2.11 -0.72
CA LEU A 112 3.71 1.00 -1.45
C LEU A 112 3.01 0.72 -2.79
N TYR A 113 1.67 0.65 -2.78
CA TYR A 113 0.90 0.51 -4.01
C TYR A 113 1.15 1.65 -5.00
N CYS A 114 1.06 2.90 -4.54
CA CYS A 114 1.29 4.04 -5.43
C CYS A 114 2.72 4.08 -5.99
N ALA A 115 3.72 3.60 -5.24
CA ALA A 115 5.09 3.51 -5.71
C ALA A 115 5.22 2.47 -6.84
N VAL A 116 4.73 1.25 -6.64
CA VAL A 116 4.77 0.18 -7.67
C VAL A 116 3.93 0.56 -8.90
N GLU A 117 2.70 1.05 -8.70
CA GLU A 117 1.82 1.50 -9.80
C GLU A 117 2.51 2.57 -10.66
N ARG A 118 3.31 3.44 -10.05
CA ARG A 118 4.07 4.49 -10.75
C ARG A 118 5.22 3.91 -11.57
N VAL A 119 5.92 2.89 -11.06
CA VAL A 119 6.95 2.17 -11.82
C VAL A 119 6.35 1.48 -13.04
N GLU A 120 5.25 0.76 -12.85
CA GLU A 120 4.60 -0.04 -13.90
C GLU A 120 3.96 0.82 -14.99
N LYS A 121 3.32 1.94 -14.63
CA LYS A 121 2.58 2.78 -15.59
C LYS A 121 3.42 3.84 -16.26
N GLU A 122 4.43 4.36 -15.58
CA GLU A 122 5.23 5.49 -16.07
C GLU A 122 6.65 5.09 -16.45
N GLU A 123 6.96 3.79 -16.48
CA GLU A 123 8.32 3.24 -16.68
C GLU A 123 9.34 3.99 -15.81
N ALA A 124 8.93 4.29 -14.56
CA ALA A 124 9.70 5.20 -13.70
C ALA A 124 11.07 4.64 -13.29
N LEU A 125 11.29 3.34 -13.49
CA LEU A 125 12.53 2.61 -13.28
C LEU A 125 12.86 1.74 -14.49
N ALA A 126 14.14 1.46 -14.68
CA ALA A 126 14.65 0.60 -15.75
C ALA A 126 14.37 -0.91 -15.55
N ALA A 127 13.84 -1.30 -14.39
CA ALA A 127 13.39 -2.66 -14.11
C ALA A 127 12.24 -2.65 -13.09
N PRO A 128 11.37 -3.68 -13.09
CA PRO A 128 10.33 -3.83 -12.08
C PRO A 128 10.93 -3.98 -10.68
N VAL A 129 10.26 -3.38 -9.71
CA VAL A 129 10.61 -3.44 -8.28
C VAL A 129 9.34 -3.69 -7.49
N ASP A 130 9.37 -4.65 -6.58
CA ASP A 130 8.21 -5.10 -5.82
C ASP A 130 7.94 -4.27 -4.55
N PHE A 131 6.86 -4.63 -3.85
CA PHE A 131 6.46 -3.97 -2.61
C PHE A 131 7.48 -4.11 -1.48
N GLU A 132 8.17 -5.25 -1.36
CA GLU A 132 9.10 -5.50 -0.27
C GLU A 132 10.34 -4.63 -0.39
N VAL A 133 10.86 -4.45 -1.59
CA VAL A 133 11.99 -3.54 -1.85
C VAL A 133 11.62 -2.09 -1.52
N PHE A 134 10.44 -1.63 -1.95
CA PHE A 134 9.95 -0.29 -1.57
C PHE A 134 9.72 -0.17 -0.06
N ALA A 135 9.22 -1.23 0.60
CA ALA A 135 8.98 -1.22 2.03
C ALA A 135 10.28 -1.12 2.82
N ALA A 136 11.27 -1.94 2.47
CA ALA A 136 12.61 -1.90 3.05
C ALA A 136 13.26 -0.52 2.84
N ARG A 137 13.12 0.08 1.65
CA ARG A 137 13.67 1.41 1.37
C ARG A 137 12.99 2.51 2.19
N ILE A 138 11.66 2.50 2.30
CA ILE A 138 10.93 3.47 3.12
C ILE A 138 11.34 3.34 4.59
N GLN A 139 11.53 2.11 5.09
CA GLN A 139 12.04 1.89 6.44
C GLN A 139 13.43 2.52 6.65
N ALA A 140 14.37 2.34 5.70
CA ALA A 140 15.67 3.00 5.76
C ALA A 140 15.56 4.54 5.73
N LEU A 141 14.63 5.11 4.95
CA LEU A 141 14.38 6.55 4.92
C LEU A 141 13.78 7.08 6.24
N VAL A 142 13.01 6.26 6.96
CA VAL A 142 12.54 6.58 8.32
C VAL A 142 13.70 6.53 9.32
N GLU A 143 14.56 5.51 9.23
CA GLU A 143 15.76 5.39 10.06
C GLU A 143 16.76 6.53 9.82
N ALA A 144 16.84 7.03 8.58
CA ALA A 144 17.61 8.21 8.19
C ALA A 144 16.91 9.54 8.53
N ASP A 145 15.77 9.51 9.22
CA ASP A 145 15.02 10.69 9.68
C ASP A 145 14.51 11.59 8.53
N LEU A 146 14.35 11.04 7.33
CA LEU A 146 13.78 11.73 6.16
C LEU A 146 12.25 11.59 6.09
N LEU A 147 11.72 10.52 6.70
CA LEU A 147 10.31 10.21 6.80
C LEU A 147 9.93 9.97 8.27
N GLU A 148 8.67 10.20 8.60
CA GLU A 148 8.12 9.82 9.91
C GLU A 148 7.17 8.63 9.75
N ALA A 149 7.19 7.71 10.72
CA ALA A 149 6.32 6.55 10.77
C ALA A 149 5.58 6.44 12.10
N GLN A 150 4.38 5.86 12.05
CA GLN A 150 3.60 5.42 13.21
C GLN A 150 3.15 3.98 13.01
N GLY A 151 3.22 3.19 14.07
CA GLY A 151 2.98 1.74 14.02
C GLY A 151 4.25 0.93 13.76
N ASN A 152 4.08 -0.35 13.43
CA ASN A 152 5.17 -1.25 13.06
C ASN A 152 5.21 -1.39 11.52
N LEU A 153 6.24 -0.87 10.85
CA LEU A 153 6.35 -0.90 9.38
C LEU A 153 6.43 -2.32 8.79
N GLN A 154 6.61 -3.36 9.60
CA GLN A 154 6.44 -4.75 9.16
C GLN A 154 4.96 -5.12 8.94
N MET A 155 4.01 -4.30 9.40
CA MET A 155 2.56 -4.49 9.33
C MET A 155 1.95 -3.38 8.46
N TRP A 156 2.04 -3.52 7.14
CA TRP A 156 1.77 -2.49 6.14
C TRP A 156 0.37 -1.89 6.22
N GLY A 157 -0.64 -2.72 6.49
CA GLY A 157 -2.03 -2.27 6.65
C GLY A 157 -2.30 -1.49 7.95
N HIS A 158 -1.41 -1.63 8.94
CA HIS A 158 -1.58 -1.10 10.30
C HIS A 158 -0.66 0.07 10.62
N SER A 159 0.18 0.46 9.66
CA SER A 159 1.16 1.52 9.83
C SER A 159 0.89 2.69 8.91
N GLU A 160 1.38 3.85 9.33
CA GLU A 160 1.27 5.10 8.59
C GLU A 160 2.62 5.76 8.45
N VAL A 161 2.82 6.44 7.33
CA VAL A 161 4.05 7.16 7.00
C VAL A 161 3.69 8.54 6.46
N ARG A 162 4.56 9.52 6.68
CA ARG A 162 4.48 10.85 6.07
C ARG A 162 5.86 11.42 5.77
N LEU A 163 5.90 12.43 4.91
CA LEU A 163 7.10 13.27 4.77
C LEU A 163 7.34 13.97 6.10
N LYS A 164 8.60 13.97 6.56
CA LYS A 164 9.00 14.80 7.67
C LYS A 164 8.90 16.27 7.25
N ASP A 165 8.25 17.09 8.05
CA ASP A 165 8.26 18.53 7.82
C ASP A 165 9.70 19.01 7.94
N ARG A 166 10.27 19.51 6.85
CA ARG A 166 11.50 20.31 6.92
C ARG A 166 11.10 21.62 7.59
N SER A 167 11.08 21.63 8.92
CA SER A 167 11.08 22.88 9.67
C SER A 167 12.30 23.65 9.21
N VAL A 168 12.07 24.70 8.43
CA VAL A 168 13.06 25.76 8.20
C VAL A 168 13.27 26.40 9.56
N ASN A 169 14.30 25.96 10.28
CA ASN A 169 14.89 26.64 11.42
C ASN A 169 16.41 26.57 11.23
#